data_AF-A0A6P0CH21-F1
#
_entry.id   AF-A0A6P0CH21-F1
#
_cell.length_a   1.000
_cell.length_b   1.000
_cell.length_c   1.000
_cell.angle_alpha   90.00
_cell.angle_beta   90.00
_cell.angle_gamma   90.00
#
_symmetry.space_group_name_H-M   'P 1'
#
loop_
_entity.id
_entity.type
_entity.pdbx_description
1 polymer ?
#
loop_
_entity_poly.entity_id
_entity_poly.type
_entity_poly.pdbx_seq_one_letter_code
_entity_poly.pdbx_strand_id
1 'polypeptide(L)'
;MGLKKLAAKVIEYNERLESGKASKITPSHIEKVLEKLESKTEELEANIATARSADKKARLEKKLGVARAHVERAEWLLKEIS
;
A
#
# COMPACT_ATOMS: atom_id res chain seq x y z
N MET A 1 -11.56 1.04 10.22
CA MET A 1 -10.44 1.99 10.10
C MET A 1 -10.40 2.54 8.68
N GLY A 2 -10.36 3.86 8.50
CA GLY A 2 -10.49 4.50 7.18
C GLY A 2 -9.17 4.63 6.41
N LEU A 3 -9.25 4.51 5.09
CA LEU A 3 -8.15 4.70 4.11
C LEU A 3 -7.29 5.95 4.38
N LYS A 4 -7.90 7.01 4.91
CA LYS A 4 -7.18 8.24 5.29
C LYS A 4 -6.06 8.01 6.32
N LYS A 5 -6.25 7.10 7.29
CA LYS A 5 -5.21 6.80 8.30
C LYS A 5 -4.04 6.01 7.70
N LEU A 6 -4.29 5.19 6.68
CA LEU A 6 -3.25 4.45 5.97
C LEU A 6 -2.40 5.41 5.12
N ALA A 7 -3.04 6.30 4.37
CA ALA A 7 -2.33 7.32 3.59
C ALA A 7 -1.47 8.23 4.48
N ALA A 8 -1.99 8.65 5.64
CA ALA A 8 -1.24 9.45 6.60
C ALA A 8 0.02 8.73 7.10
N LYS A 9 -0.08 7.43 7.42
CA LYS A 9 1.08 6.63 7.82
C LYS A 9 2.13 6.51 6.72
N VAL A 10 1.72 6.34 5.47
CA VAL A 10 2.67 6.24 4.34
C VAL A 10 3.43 7.55 4.15
N ILE A 11 2.77 8.70 4.30
CA ILE A 11 3.42 10.01 4.27
C ILE A 11 4.40 10.15 5.44
N GLU A 12 3.98 9.77 6.65
CA GLU A 12 4.82 9.78 7.84
C GLU A 12 6.07 8.88 7.70
N TYR A 13 5.93 7.75 7.00
CA TYR A 13 7.04 6.85 6.67
C TYR A 13 8.00 7.53 5.68
N ASN A 14 7.47 8.16 4.64
CA ASN A 14 8.26 8.86 3.62
C ASN A 14 9.03 10.06 4.20
N GLU A 15 8.40 10.86 5.07
CA GLU A 15 9.05 11.98 5.76
C GLU A 15 10.18 11.50 6.68
N ARG A 16 10.03 10.34 7.32
CA ARG A 16 11.08 9.74 8.16
C ARG A 16 12.25 9.17 7.35
N LEU A 17 11.99 8.75 6.11
CA LEU A 17 13.01 8.37 5.13
C LEU A 17 13.82 9.57 4.67
N GLU A 18 13.14 10.65 4.24
CA GLU A 18 13.80 11.88 3.82
C GLU A 18 14.59 12.55 4.95
N SER A 19 14.16 12.39 6.21
CA SER A 19 14.86 12.97 7.36
C SER A 19 16.07 12.17 7.85
N GLY A 20 16.52 11.12 7.16
CA GLY A 20 17.65 10.28 7.59
C GLY A 20 17.43 9.53 8.91
N LYS A 21 16.17 9.49 9.40
CA LYS A 21 15.76 8.72 10.59
C LYS A 21 15.28 7.31 10.23
N ALA A 22 15.67 6.83 9.04
CA ALA A 22 15.45 5.48 8.54
C ALA A 22 15.96 4.39 9.50
N SER A 23 16.80 4.73 10.49
CA SER A 23 17.28 3.85 11.56
C SER A 23 16.19 3.17 12.43
N LYS A 24 14.89 3.39 12.18
CA LYS A 24 13.78 2.68 12.86
C LYS A 24 12.86 1.86 11.95
N ILE A 25 13.05 1.90 10.63
CA ILE A 25 12.26 1.08 9.71
C ILE A 25 13.07 -0.19 9.44
N THR A 26 12.76 -1.26 10.16
CA THR A 26 13.37 -2.56 9.86
C THR A 26 12.75 -3.14 8.59
N PRO A 27 13.52 -3.88 7.78
CA PRO A 27 13.00 -4.61 6.61
C PRO A 27 11.75 -5.43 6.93
N SER A 28 11.73 -6.07 8.11
CA SER A 28 10.59 -6.84 8.62
C SER A 28 9.31 -6.02 8.84
N HIS A 29 9.41 -4.70 9.05
CA HIS A 29 8.26 -3.81 9.11
C HIS A 29 7.68 -3.55 7.72
N ILE A 30 8.54 -3.48 6.71
CA ILE A 30 8.14 -3.29 5.31
C ILE A 30 7.52 -4.58 4.77
N GLU A 31 8.13 -5.74 5.02
CA GLU A 31 7.57 -7.05 4.64
C GLU A 31 6.14 -7.25 5.18
N LYS A 32 5.90 -6.93 6.46
CA LYS A 32 4.55 -7.00 7.06
C LYS A 32 3.55 -6.03 6.45
N VAL A 33 4.02 -4.90 5.92
CA VAL A 33 3.17 -3.93 5.22
C VAL A 33 2.90 -4.42 3.79
N LEU A 34 3.89 -5.01 3.13
CA LEU A 34 3.80 -5.64 1.82
C LEU A 34 2.76 -6.76 1.82
N GLU A 35 2.86 -7.72 2.75
CA GLU A 35 1.90 -8.82 2.91
C GLU A 35 0.45 -8.33 3.08
N LYS A 36 0.27 -7.24 3.84
CA LYS A 36 -1.05 -6.61 4.02
C LYS A 36 -1.55 -5.88 2.79
N LEU A 37 -0.65 -5.26 2.03
CA LEU A 37 -1.00 -4.58 0.78
C LEU A 37 -1.33 -5.58 -0.32
N GLU A 38 -0.61 -6.71 -0.41
CA GLU A 38 -0.90 -7.82 -1.31
C GLU A 38 -2.27 -8.42 -1.00
N SER A 39 -2.53 -8.78 0.25
CA SER A 39 -3.84 -9.27 0.69
C SER A 39 -4.97 -8.29 0.35
N LYS A 40 -4.72 -6.98 0.49
CA LYS A 40 -5.68 -5.92 0.13
C LYS A 40 -5.91 -5.83 -1.38
N THR A 41 -4.87 -6.06 -2.16
CA THR A 41 -4.89 -6.02 -3.62
C THR A 41 -5.71 -7.20 -4.15
N GLU A 42 -5.47 -8.40 -3.64
CA GLU A 42 -6.27 -9.60 -3.95
C GLU A 42 -7.74 -9.43 -3.54
N GLU A 43 -8.01 -8.89 -2.35
CA GLU A 43 -9.37 -8.58 -1.89
C GLU A 43 -10.07 -7.60 -2.86
N LEU A 44 -9.36 -6.57 -3.32
CA LEU A 44 -9.90 -5.59 -4.27
C LEU A 44 -10.14 -6.21 -5.66
N GLU A 45 -9.24 -7.07 -6.14
CA GLU A 45 -9.41 -7.80 -7.41
C GLU A 45 -10.60 -8.75 -7.36
N ALA A 46 -10.76 -9.51 -6.28
CA ALA A 46 -11.93 -10.37 -6.08
C ALA A 46 -13.24 -9.56 -6.03
N ASN A 47 -13.22 -8.38 -5.38
CA ASN A 47 -14.36 -7.47 -5.37
C ASN A 47 -14.65 -6.86 -6.75
N ILE A 48 -13.63 -6.60 -7.57
CA ILE A 48 -13.78 -6.13 -8.96
C ILE A 48 -14.39 -7.23 -9.83
N ALA A 49 -13.94 -8.47 -9.68
CA ALA A 49 -14.43 -9.63 -10.43
C ALA A 49 -15.91 -9.93 -10.11
N THR A 50 -16.32 -9.73 -8.86
CA THR A 50 -17.70 -9.96 -8.40
C THR A 50 -18.61 -8.73 -8.54
N ALA A 51 -18.05 -7.55 -8.82
CA ALA A 51 -18.84 -6.32 -8.99
C ALA A 51 -19.59 -6.30 -10.33
N ARG A 52 -20.92 -6.35 -10.26
CA ARG A 52 -21.81 -6.24 -11.44
C ARG A 52 -22.05 -4.80 -11.91
N SER A 53 -21.76 -3.81 -11.06
CA SER A 53 -21.97 -2.39 -11.38
C SER A 53 -20.68 -1.76 -11.90
N ALA A 54 -20.75 -1.13 -13.08
CA ALA A 54 -19.61 -0.44 -13.69
C ALA A 54 -19.05 0.70 -12.82
N ASP A 55 -19.90 1.48 -12.14
CA ASP A 55 -19.45 2.54 -11.22
C ASP A 55 -18.70 1.95 -10.02
N LYS A 56 -19.23 0.86 -9.44
CA LYS A 56 -18.56 0.15 -8.34
C LYS A 56 -17.20 -0.40 -8.79
N LYS A 57 -17.14 -0.97 -9.99
CA LYS A 57 -15.92 -1.52 -10.59
C LYS A 57 -14.86 -0.42 -10.78
N ALA A 58 -15.23 0.71 -11.39
CA ALA A 58 -14.33 1.85 -11.60
C ALA A 58 -13.77 2.42 -10.28
N ARG A 59 -14.59 2.49 -9.21
CA ARG A 59 -14.11 2.91 -7.89
C ARG A 59 -13.14 1.92 -7.26
N LEU A 60 -13.38 0.63 -7.44
CA LEU A 60 -12.50 -0.42 -6.93
C LEU A 60 -11.19 -0.47 -7.73
N GLU A 61 -11.23 -0.30 -9.04
CA GLU A 61 -10.05 -0.19 -9.91
C GLU A 61 -9.18 1.02 -9.53
N LYS A 62 -9.78 2.18 -9.23
CA LYS A 62 -9.04 3.32 -8.68
C LYS A 62 -8.35 2.98 -7.35
N LYS A 63 -9.03 2.27 -6.46
CA LYS A 63 -8.43 1.83 -5.19
C LYS A 63 -7.32 0.80 -5.41
N LEU A 64 -7.49 -0.09 -6.38
CA LEU A 64 -6.50 -1.08 -6.77
C LEU A 64 -5.23 -0.41 -7.30
N GLY A 65 -5.38 0.61 -8.15
CA GLY A 65 -4.24 1.39 -8.65
C GLY A 65 -3.43 2.05 -7.52
N VAL A 66 -4.12 2.62 -6.53
CA VAL A 66 -3.45 3.19 -5.35
C VAL A 66 -2.77 2.12 -4.51
N ALA A 67 -3.42 0.96 -4.30
CA ALA A 67 -2.82 -0.16 -3.56
C ALA A 67 -1.56 -0.68 -4.26
N ARG A 68 -1.60 -0.89 -5.57
CA ARG A 68 -0.45 -1.32 -6.38
C ARG A 68 0.70 -0.32 -6.34
N ALA A 69 0.43 0.98 -6.45
CA ALA A 69 1.46 2.01 -6.31
C ALA A 69 2.12 2.01 -4.92
N HIS A 70 1.37 1.66 -3.87
CA HIS A 70 1.93 1.48 -2.53
C HIS A 70 2.75 0.20 -2.38
N VAL A 71 2.37 -0.90 -3.04
CA VAL A 71 3.17 -2.14 -3.12
C VAL A 71 4.51 -1.84 -3.78
N GLU A 72 4.49 -1.25 -4.98
CA GLU A 72 5.70 -0.94 -5.74
C GLU A 72 6.64 -0.01 -4.96
N ARG A 73 6.09 1.00 -4.27
CA ARG A 73 6.88 1.87 -3.40
C ARG A 73 7.44 1.14 -2.18
N ALA A 74 6.69 0.21 -1.59
CA ALA A 74 7.17 -0.60 -0.46
C ALA A 74 8.26 -1.59 -0.90
N GLU A 75 8.13 -2.21 -2.08
CA GLU A 75 9.16 -3.07 -2.68
C GLU A 75 10.43 -2.29 -3.00
N TRP A 76 10.30 -1.10 -3.61
CA TRP A 76 11.45 -0.23 -3.86
C TRP A 76 12.15 0.14 -2.56
N LEU A 77 11.37 0.49 -1.53
CA LEU A 77 11.89 0.80 -0.22
C LEU A 77 12.63 -0.38 0.41
N LEU A 78 12.07 -1.59 0.32
CA LEU A 78 12.72 -2.81 0.80
C LEU A 78 14.06 -3.02 0.11
N LYS A 79 14.14 -2.81 -1.21
CA LYS A 79 15.40 -2.92 -1.97
C LYS A 79 16.45 -1.88 -1.56
N GLU A 80 16.04 -0.65 -1.27
CA GLU A 80 16.96 0.43 -0.87
C GLU A 80 17.53 0.24 0.55
N ILE A 81 16.76 -0.39 1.44
CA ILE A 81 17.18 -0.62 2.83
C ILE A 81 17.74 -2.02 3.09
N SER A 82 17.72 -2.91 2.09
CA SER A 82 18.19 -4.30 2.18
C SER A 82 19.64 -4.47 1.76
#